data_AF-A0A0S8GSS8-F1
#
_entry.id   AF-A0A0S8GSS8-F1
#
_cell.length_a   1.000
_cell.length_b   1.000
_cell.length_c   1.000
_cell.angle_alpha   90.00
_cell.angle_beta   90.00
_cell.angle_gamma   90.00
#
_symmetry.space_group_name_H-M   'P 1'
#
loop_
_entity.id
_entity.type
_entity.pdbx_description
1 polymer ?
#
loop_
_entity_poly.entity_id
_entity_poly.type
_entity_poly.pdbx_seq_one_letter_code
_entity_poly.pdbx_strand_id
1 'polypeptide(L)'
;MRHTTRQLILIVAAGIAAGCLGDTAGGYQTEPQIYVPYRDIARLLEVTDKMMLMDRAEFEKLLAAAQAQGEQAPKLGQISRAEYSGHVAEETLRLNGEMEVLSLSEGPVAVPLGLGGLGLTKVMLDGEAAPLGYDRHGRLTLMVTGRGVHRLEISGGTHLKEIASGGMQFGISLPSAVAGRLKLTAAGDLEVNATAPVSESVYDEQADQTQAEITIGGCDKLTVVLQGNGRREEERAIMLGESVTTVHLSRTHELMSGVYTVQVLRRGVRQLQFELPFYWTISAVSCPSMVRWSVDTEETRGLKTLTVDLRPAQTGTLGVHIKATAERQGRQWHSSRINLKDADYQRGYLIVDTDEGLHLRGERMLDTRREDAAAAATGIAPGGIGRLYFHWGEKWSVELETAELILQRSIQGRQNL
;
A
#
# COMPACT_ATOMS: atom_id res chain seq x y z
N MET A 1 79.83 -22.63 13.92
CA MET A 1 79.91 -21.21 14.31
C MET A 1 78.51 -20.65 14.41
N ARG A 2 78.11 -20.31 15.65
CA ARG A 2 77.14 -19.30 16.13
C ARG A 2 75.76 -19.20 15.44
N HIS A 3 74.62 -19.12 16.14
CA HIS A 3 74.26 -19.32 17.55
C HIS A 3 72.72 -19.26 17.63
N THR A 4 72.14 -20.19 18.41
CA THR A 4 70.99 -20.06 19.35
C THR A 4 69.69 -19.35 18.94
N THR A 5 68.56 -20.05 18.88
CA THR A 5 67.70 -20.56 20.00
C THR A 5 66.71 -19.51 20.52
N ARG A 6 65.42 -19.74 20.28
CA ARG A 6 64.30 -19.25 21.09
C ARG A 6 63.47 -20.46 21.49
N GLN A 7 63.42 -20.74 22.79
CA GLN A 7 62.44 -21.64 23.39
C GLN A 7 61.32 -20.83 24.02
N LEU A 8 60.10 -21.26 23.73
CA LEU A 8 58.89 -21.05 24.51
C LEU A 8 59.06 -21.73 25.89
N ILE A 9 58.37 -21.22 26.92
CA ILE A 9 57.33 -21.96 27.67
C ILE A 9 56.63 -21.04 28.71
N LEU A 10 55.34 -20.87 28.45
CA LEU A 10 54.11 -20.82 29.27
C LEU A 10 54.08 -20.91 30.84
N ILE A 11 53.28 -19.98 31.42
CA ILE A 11 52.25 -19.99 32.52
C ILE A 11 52.56 -20.41 33.98
N VAL A 12 52.06 -19.61 34.97
CA VAL A 12 50.94 -19.89 35.94
C VAL A 12 51.08 -19.21 37.33
N ALA A 13 49.96 -18.59 37.74
CA ALA A 13 49.33 -18.39 39.07
C ALA A 13 49.90 -17.51 40.19
N ALA A 14 48.91 -16.87 40.83
CA ALA A 14 48.92 -16.09 42.05
C ALA A 14 48.86 -16.95 43.34
N GLY A 15 49.33 -16.38 44.46
CA GLY A 15 48.77 -16.68 45.78
C GLY A 15 49.73 -16.68 46.99
N ILE A 16 49.47 -15.74 47.92
CA ILE A 16 49.46 -15.89 49.41
C ILE A 16 50.74 -15.54 50.24
N ALA A 17 50.60 -14.39 50.93
CA ALA A 17 50.87 -14.03 52.35
C ALA A 17 52.26 -13.88 53.01
N ALA A 18 52.33 -12.76 53.75
CA ALA A 18 52.96 -12.46 55.05
C ALA A 18 54.47 -12.16 55.16
N GLY A 19 54.78 -10.94 55.63
CA GLY A 19 56.09 -10.53 56.14
C GLY A 19 56.24 -9.01 56.32
N CYS A 20 56.15 -8.52 57.55
CA CYS A 20 56.39 -7.13 57.94
C CYS A 20 57.86 -6.72 57.75
N LEU A 21 58.10 -5.49 57.28
CA LEU A 21 58.98 -4.45 57.85
C LEU A 21 59.06 -3.26 56.88
N GLY A 22 58.92 -2.06 57.42
CA GLY A 22 58.62 -0.84 56.67
C GLY A 22 59.77 -0.27 55.85
N ASP A 23 59.42 0.59 54.90
CA ASP A 23 59.71 2.02 55.04
C ASP A 23 58.78 2.84 54.13
N THR A 24 58.41 4.03 54.60
CA THR A 24 57.43 4.92 53.97
C THR A 24 58.01 5.61 52.73
N ALA A 25 57.39 5.39 51.57
CA ALA A 25 57.49 6.30 50.42
C ALA A 25 56.10 6.40 49.76
N GLY A 26 55.58 7.63 49.66
CA GLY A 26 54.24 7.92 49.17
C GLY A 26 53.97 7.31 47.80
N GLY A 27 53.10 6.29 47.77
CA GLY A 27 52.62 5.69 46.55
C GLY A 27 51.61 6.62 45.89
N TYR A 28 52.05 7.40 44.92
CA TYR A 28 51.16 7.84 43.85
C TYR A 28 50.61 6.55 43.21
N GLN A 29 49.29 6.34 43.29
CA GLN A 29 48.62 5.37 42.44
C GLN A 29 48.77 5.87 40.99
N THR A 30 49.87 5.50 40.35
CA THR A 30 50.05 5.68 38.91
C THR A 30 49.08 4.73 38.24
N GLU A 31 47.96 5.28 37.75
CA GLU A 31 47.13 4.60 36.76
C GLU A 31 48.04 3.96 35.70
N PRO A 32 47.84 2.69 35.32
CA PRO A 32 48.71 2.01 34.38
C PRO A 32 48.65 2.71 33.02
N GLN A 33 49.64 3.57 32.75
CA GLN A 33 49.80 4.22 31.45
C GLN A 33 50.45 3.21 30.50
N ILE A 34 49.66 2.67 29.59
CA ILE A 34 50.15 1.81 28.52
C ILE A 34 50.66 2.73 27.41
N TYR A 35 51.98 2.75 27.21
CA TYR A 35 52.59 3.48 26.10
C TYR A 35 52.35 2.70 24.80
N VAL A 36 51.46 3.23 23.94
CA VAL A 36 51.22 2.70 22.60
C VAL A 36 51.96 3.59 21.58
N PRO A 37 52.95 3.05 20.85
CA PRO A 37 53.59 3.79 19.77
C PRO A 37 52.55 4.22 18.72
N TYR A 38 52.66 5.46 18.22
CA TYR A 38 51.65 6.06 17.33
C TYR A 38 51.30 5.18 16.10
N ARG A 39 52.29 4.46 15.56
CA ARG A 39 52.12 3.53 14.43
C ARG A 39 51.27 2.29 14.73
N ASP A 40 51.11 1.94 16.01
CA ASP A 40 50.41 0.73 16.47
C ASP A 40 48.99 1.04 16.99
N ILE A 41 48.61 2.32 17.09
CA ILE A 41 47.27 2.78 17.52
C ILE A 41 46.17 2.27 16.57
N ALA A 42 46.41 2.32 15.25
CA ALA A 42 45.44 1.87 14.25
C ALA A 42 45.05 0.39 14.43
N ARG A 43 45.99 -0.47 14.87
CA ARG A 43 45.74 -1.90 15.07
C ARG A 43 44.91 -2.22 16.31
N LEU A 44 44.85 -1.32 17.29
CA LEU A 44 44.04 -1.50 18.51
C LEU A 44 42.59 -1.03 18.32
N LEU A 45 42.37 -0.07 17.40
CA LEU A 45 41.05 0.51 17.13
C LEU A 45 40.19 -0.35 16.20
N GLU A 46 40.80 -1.24 15.41
CA GLU A 46 40.09 -2.13 14.47
C GLU A 46 39.34 -3.29 15.14
N VAL A 47 39.49 -3.52 16.45
CA VAL A 47 39.03 -4.78 17.10
C VAL A 47 37.60 -4.70 17.64
N THR A 48 36.96 -3.52 17.74
CA THR A 48 35.58 -3.42 18.27
C THR A 48 34.83 -2.16 17.80
N ASP A 49 33.65 -2.34 17.20
CA ASP A 49 32.71 -1.30 16.73
C ASP A 49 32.14 -0.35 17.83
N LYS A 50 32.70 -0.36 19.04
CA LYS A 50 32.20 0.39 20.20
C LYS A 50 33.19 1.41 20.77
N MET A 51 34.32 1.64 20.11
CA MET A 51 35.32 2.61 20.59
C MET A 51 35.24 3.91 19.77
N MET A 52 35.10 5.04 20.46
CA MET A 52 35.20 6.38 19.87
C MET A 52 36.42 7.08 20.47
N LEU A 53 37.33 7.54 19.61
CA LEU A 53 38.46 8.37 20.03
C LEU A 53 37.93 9.74 20.46
N MET A 54 38.27 10.15 21.68
CA MET A 54 37.93 11.45 22.24
C MET A 54 39.07 11.96 23.12
N ASP A 55 39.09 13.26 23.37
CA ASP A 55 40.08 13.85 24.26
C ASP A 55 39.83 13.43 25.71
N ARG A 56 40.92 13.28 26.49
CA ARG A 56 40.87 12.86 27.90
C ARG A 56 39.92 13.74 28.73
N ALA A 57 39.92 15.05 28.50
CA ALA A 57 39.04 15.98 29.22
C ALA A 57 37.56 15.74 28.91
N GLU A 58 37.23 15.34 27.68
CA GLU A 58 35.86 14.97 27.30
C GLU A 58 35.46 13.63 27.92
N PHE A 59 36.36 12.65 27.93
CA PHE A 59 36.14 11.37 28.59
C PHE A 59 35.87 11.53 30.09
N GLU A 60 36.69 12.31 30.79
CA GLU A 60 36.52 12.56 32.23
C GLU A 60 35.20 13.29 32.53
N LYS A 61 34.78 14.22 31.66
CA LYS A 61 33.48 14.90 31.77
C LYS A 61 32.31 13.94 31.56
N LEU A 62 32.38 13.05 30.58
CA LEU A 62 31.36 12.03 30.32
C LEU A 62 31.32 10.99 31.44
N LEU A 63 32.47 10.57 31.97
CA LEU A 63 32.58 9.64 33.09
C LEU A 63 31.98 10.23 34.36
N ALA A 64 32.30 11.49 34.68
CA ALA A 64 31.71 12.20 35.81
C ALA A 64 30.19 12.35 35.66
N ALA A 65 29.70 12.63 34.45
CA ALA A 65 28.26 12.69 34.17
C ALA A 65 27.58 11.32 34.32
N ALA A 66 28.23 10.24 33.88
CA ALA A 66 27.72 8.87 34.01
C ALA A 66 27.71 8.40 35.48
N GLN A 67 28.77 8.72 36.25
CA GLN A 67 28.84 8.40 37.68
C GLN A 67 27.83 9.22 38.50
N ALA A 68 27.59 10.48 38.13
CA ALA A 68 26.54 11.31 38.72
C ALA A 68 25.11 10.83 38.38
N GLN A 69 24.94 10.10 37.28
CA GLN A 69 23.67 9.48 36.90
C GLN A 69 23.34 8.20 37.69
N GLY A 70 24.26 7.74 38.55
CA GLY A 70 24.06 6.57 39.40
C GLY A 70 24.08 5.26 38.62
N GLU A 71 24.89 4.30 39.08
CA GLU A 71 24.73 2.89 38.71
C GLU A 71 23.25 2.52 38.87
N GLN A 72 22.59 2.13 37.77
CA GLN A 72 21.19 1.72 37.83
C GLN A 72 21.08 0.55 38.80
N ALA A 73 20.55 0.83 39.99
CA ALA A 73 20.26 -0.20 40.98
C ALA A 73 19.50 -1.34 40.29
N PRO A 74 19.83 -2.61 40.58
CA PRO A 74 19.19 -3.74 39.93
C PRO A 74 17.68 -3.61 40.09
N LYS A 75 16.95 -3.66 38.97
CA LYS A 75 15.49 -3.54 38.97
C LYS A 75 14.94 -4.66 39.85
N LEU A 76 14.40 -4.29 41.01
CA LEU A 76 13.83 -5.24 41.98
C LEU A 76 12.55 -5.90 41.45
N GLY A 77 11.96 -5.34 40.40
CA GLY A 77 10.81 -5.88 39.70
C GLY A 77 10.89 -5.63 38.19
N GLN A 78 10.60 -6.65 37.39
CA GLN A 78 10.60 -6.55 35.94
C GLN A 78 9.60 -7.52 35.30
N ILE A 79 9.20 -7.24 34.07
CA ILE A 79 8.36 -8.14 33.29
C ILE A 79 9.28 -9.09 32.52
N SER A 80 9.27 -10.38 32.88
CA SER A 80 10.10 -11.39 32.24
C SER A 80 9.53 -11.82 30.90
N ARG A 81 8.20 -11.98 30.83
CA ARG A 81 7.50 -12.46 29.64
C ARG A 81 6.19 -11.71 29.43
N ALA A 82 5.83 -11.46 28.17
CA ALA A 82 4.55 -10.89 27.80
C ALA A 82 3.97 -11.54 26.53
N GLU A 83 2.78 -12.10 26.64
CA GLU A 83 2.03 -12.70 25.53
C GLU A 83 0.74 -11.91 25.31
N TYR A 84 0.49 -11.47 24.09
CA TYR A 84 -0.71 -10.72 23.75
C TYR A 84 -1.47 -11.38 22.61
N SER A 85 -2.80 -11.28 22.65
CA SER A 85 -3.69 -11.54 21.52
C SER A 85 -4.44 -10.27 21.15
N GLY A 86 -4.33 -9.90 19.88
CA GLY A 86 -4.99 -8.75 19.28
C GLY A 86 -6.00 -9.21 18.24
N HIS A 87 -7.23 -8.75 18.35
CA HIS A 87 -8.28 -8.97 17.35
C HIS A 87 -8.73 -7.62 16.81
N VAL A 88 -8.55 -7.43 15.50
CA VAL A 88 -9.02 -6.25 14.78
C VAL A 88 -10.37 -6.59 14.17
N ALA A 89 -11.37 -5.80 14.53
CA ALA A 89 -12.69 -5.85 13.94
C ALA A 89 -13.11 -4.43 13.58
N GLU A 90 -13.49 -4.23 12.31
CA GLU A 90 -13.79 -2.91 11.74
C GLU A 90 -12.62 -1.94 12.00
N GLU A 91 -12.83 -0.91 12.82
CA GLU A 91 -11.85 0.13 13.13
C GLU A 91 -11.32 0.03 14.57
N THR A 92 -11.51 -1.11 15.23
CA THR A 92 -11.12 -1.28 16.65
C THR A 92 -10.22 -2.48 16.84
N LEU A 93 -9.13 -2.28 17.58
CA LEU A 93 -8.32 -3.35 18.13
C LEU A 93 -8.82 -3.69 19.53
N ARG A 94 -9.15 -4.97 19.76
CA ARG A 94 -9.27 -5.54 21.11
C ARG A 94 -8.00 -6.30 21.45
N LEU A 95 -7.39 -5.97 22.57
CA LEU A 95 -6.13 -6.54 23.03
C LEU A 95 -6.35 -7.23 24.37
N ASN A 96 -5.90 -8.47 24.48
CA ASN A 96 -5.72 -9.17 25.75
C ASN A 96 -4.24 -9.48 25.93
N GLY A 97 -3.74 -9.34 27.15
CA GLY A 97 -2.35 -9.59 27.50
C GLY A 97 -2.22 -10.41 28.75
N GLU A 98 -1.27 -11.34 28.75
CA GLU A 98 -0.82 -12.09 29.91
C GLU A 98 0.68 -11.89 30.07
N MET A 99 1.11 -11.52 31.28
CA MET A 99 2.48 -11.17 31.59
C MET A 99 2.95 -11.86 32.86
N GLU A 100 4.24 -12.20 32.88
CA GLU A 100 4.94 -12.66 34.07
C GLU A 100 5.75 -11.50 34.65
N VAL A 101 5.44 -11.14 35.90
CA VAL A 101 6.12 -10.10 36.65
C VAL A 101 7.00 -10.75 37.70
N LEU A 102 8.31 -10.60 37.58
CA LEU A 102 9.29 -11.11 38.53
C LEU A 102 9.58 -10.05 39.59
N SER A 103 9.28 -10.36 40.86
CA SER A 103 9.67 -9.60 42.05
C SER A 103 10.84 -10.30 42.76
N LEU A 104 11.92 -9.56 42.99
CA LEU A 104 13.12 -10.05 43.66
C LEU A 104 13.17 -9.67 45.16
N SER A 105 12.16 -8.96 45.66
CA SER A 105 12.09 -8.44 47.02
C SER A 105 10.89 -9.01 47.78
N GLU A 106 11.05 -9.18 49.10
CA GLU A 106 9.94 -9.51 50.00
C GLU A 106 9.01 -8.29 50.24
N GLY A 107 9.55 -7.08 50.06
CA GLY A 107 8.79 -5.83 50.23
C GLY A 107 8.05 -5.40 48.95
N PRO A 108 7.18 -4.38 49.03
CA PRO A 108 6.49 -3.85 47.87
C PRO A 108 7.46 -3.32 46.80
N VAL A 109 7.26 -3.75 45.56
CA VAL A 109 8.05 -3.36 44.40
C VAL A 109 7.15 -2.66 43.38
N ALA A 110 7.57 -1.48 42.95
CA ALA A 110 6.91 -0.72 41.89
C ALA A 110 7.40 -1.17 40.51
N VAL A 111 6.49 -1.68 39.67
CA VAL A 111 6.78 -2.11 38.29
C VAL A 111 6.07 -1.18 37.30
N PRO A 112 6.79 -0.38 36.50
CA PRO A 112 6.18 0.53 35.53
C PRO A 112 5.60 -0.27 34.36
N LEU A 113 4.32 -0.06 34.05
CA LEU A 113 3.65 -0.79 32.98
C LEU A 113 3.82 -0.15 31.60
N GLY A 114 4.15 1.14 31.51
CA GLY A 114 4.40 1.79 30.22
C GLY A 114 3.24 1.72 29.20
N LEU A 115 2.02 1.48 29.66
CA LEU A 115 0.84 1.33 28.81
C LEU A 115 0.42 2.70 28.25
N GLY A 116 0.27 2.78 26.93
CA GLY A 116 -0.09 4.02 26.23
C GLY A 116 -0.84 3.74 24.94
N GLY A 117 -1.73 4.66 24.53
CA GLY A 117 -2.58 4.46 23.35
C GLY A 117 -3.58 3.32 23.45
N LEU A 118 -3.73 2.70 24.63
CA LEU A 118 -4.64 1.59 24.90
C LEU A 118 -5.61 2.00 26.02
N GLY A 119 -6.91 1.96 25.74
CA GLY A 119 -7.96 2.11 26.75
C GLY A 119 -8.09 0.83 27.55
N LEU A 120 -7.59 0.81 28.80
CA LEU A 120 -7.66 -0.36 29.68
C LEU A 120 -9.08 -0.53 30.23
N THR A 121 -9.60 -1.74 30.12
CA THR A 121 -10.91 -2.13 30.66
C THR A 121 -10.79 -3.11 31.82
N LYS A 122 -9.67 -3.85 31.91
CA LYS A 122 -9.42 -4.83 32.97
C LYS A 122 -7.92 -4.95 33.22
N VAL A 123 -7.54 -5.03 34.50
CA VAL A 123 -6.18 -5.33 34.95
C VAL A 123 -6.25 -6.20 36.20
N MET A 124 -5.67 -7.40 36.16
CA MET A 124 -5.69 -8.36 37.27
C MET A 124 -4.28 -8.80 37.63
N LEU A 125 -3.96 -8.91 38.92
CA LEU A 125 -2.74 -9.52 39.43
C LEU A 125 -3.13 -10.78 40.20
N ASP A 126 -2.57 -11.92 39.80
CA ASP A 126 -2.79 -13.23 40.44
C ASP A 126 -4.29 -13.59 40.62
N GLY A 127 -5.13 -13.14 39.68
CA GLY A 127 -6.58 -13.39 39.68
C GLY A 127 -7.42 -12.38 40.48
N GLU A 128 -6.80 -11.41 41.14
CA GLU A 128 -7.47 -10.31 41.85
C GLU A 128 -7.26 -8.96 41.15
N ALA A 129 -8.03 -7.94 41.52
CA ALA A 129 -7.88 -6.61 40.94
C ALA A 129 -6.47 -6.08 41.22
N ALA A 130 -5.75 -5.68 40.17
CA ALA A 130 -4.35 -5.29 40.34
C ALA A 130 -4.20 -3.99 41.16
N PRO A 131 -3.29 -3.95 42.14
CA PRO A 131 -2.98 -2.73 42.88
C PRO A 131 -2.19 -1.75 42.00
N LEU A 132 -2.92 -0.85 41.36
CA LEU A 132 -2.38 0.17 40.45
C LEU A 132 -2.19 1.51 41.15
N GLY A 133 -1.16 2.23 40.73
CA GLY A 133 -0.91 3.61 41.13
C GLY A 133 -0.17 4.38 40.03
N TYR A 134 0.15 5.63 40.33
CA TYR A 134 0.97 6.46 39.46
C TYR A 134 2.29 6.78 40.16
N ASP A 135 3.40 6.71 39.42
CA ASP A 135 4.68 7.20 39.92
C ASP A 135 4.71 8.73 39.98
N ARG A 136 5.82 9.30 40.47
CA ARG A 136 6.02 10.76 40.54
C ARG A 136 6.01 11.46 39.18
N HIS A 137 6.09 10.72 38.08
CA HIS A 137 6.05 11.20 36.71
C HIS A 137 4.69 10.94 36.03
N GLY A 138 3.68 10.48 36.78
CA GLY A 138 2.35 10.18 36.26
C GLY A 138 2.28 8.91 35.42
N ARG A 139 3.27 8.00 35.51
CA ARG A 139 3.27 6.73 34.79
C ARG A 139 2.55 5.65 35.59
N LEU A 140 1.68 4.90 34.91
CA LEU A 140 0.96 3.79 35.51
C LEU A 140 1.94 2.72 36.00
N THR A 141 1.79 2.36 37.26
CA THR A 141 2.71 1.49 38.00
C THR A 141 1.91 0.42 38.74
N LEU A 142 2.35 -0.82 38.62
CA LEU A 142 1.85 -1.96 39.38
C LEU A 142 2.65 -2.10 40.68
N MET A 143 1.97 -2.28 41.80
CA MET A 143 2.61 -2.58 43.08
C MET A 143 2.58 -4.08 43.34
N VAL A 144 3.74 -4.74 43.26
CA VAL A 144 3.85 -6.18 43.50
C VAL A 144 4.39 -6.42 44.91
N THR A 145 3.75 -7.30 45.67
CA THR A 145 4.19 -7.68 47.02
C THR A 145 4.50 -9.16 47.08
N GLY A 146 5.56 -9.51 47.80
CA GLY A 146 6.07 -10.86 47.85
C GLY A 146 7.12 -11.12 46.78
N ARG A 147 8.05 -11.99 47.10
CA ARG A 147 9.11 -12.42 46.19
C ARG A 147 8.59 -13.55 45.31
N GLY A 148 8.83 -13.50 44.01
CA GLY A 148 8.43 -14.56 43.09
C GLY A 148 7.96 -14.05 41.73
N VAL A 149 7.32 -14.95 40.98
CA VAL A 149 6.68 -14.65 39.70
C VAL A 149 5.19 -14.46 39.94
N HIS A 150 4.65 -13.35 39.43
CA HIS A 150 3.24 -12.99 39.51
C HIS A 150 2.65 -12.90 38.10
N ARG A 151 1.37 -13.27 37.97
CA ARG A 151 0.65 -13.25 36.70
C ARG A 151 -0.17 -11.97 36.60
N LEU A 152 0.17 -11.13 35.63
CA LEU A 152 -0.58 -9.92 35.30
C LEU A 152 -1.40 -10.13 34.03
N GLU A 153 -2.70 -9.92 34.13
CA GLU A 153 -3.62 -9.98 32.99
C GLU A 153 -4.16 -8.60 32.69
N ILE A 154 -4.20 -8.23 31.40
CA ILE A 154 -4.79 -6.98 30.95
C ILE A 154 -5.77 -7.22 29.81
N SER A 155 -6.80 -6.38 29.75
CA SER A 155 -7.66 -6.25 28.58
C SER A 155 -7.88 -4.78 28.28
N GLY A 156 -7.93 -4.45 26.99
CA GLY A 156 -8.23 -3.10 26.54
C GLY A 156 -8.40 -3.04 25.04
N GLY A 157 -8.48 -1.82 24.51
CA GLY A 157 -8.56 -1.62 23.08
C GLY A 157 -8.16 -0.22 22.63
N THR A 158 -8.05 -0.05 21.32
CA THR A 158 -7.76 1.23 20.69
C THR A 158 -8.43 1.32 19.34
N HIS A 159 -8.56 2.54 18.81
CA HIS A 159 -9.08 2.77 17.48
C HIS A 159 -7.95 2.80 16.46
N LEU A 160 -8.23 2.20 15.32
CA LEU A 160 -7.37 2.28 14.15
C LEU A 160 -7.63 3.62 13.45
N LYS A 161 -6.62 4.09 12.72
CA LYS A 161 -6.69 5.30 11.91
C LYS A 161 -6.37 4.94 10.48
N GLU A 162 -7.13 5.49 9.53
CA GLU A 162 -6.80 5.39 8.12
C GLU A 162 -5.50 6.15 7.81
N ILE A 163 -4.69 5.62 6.90
CA ILE A 163 -3.48 6.29 6.39
C ILE A 163 -3.68 6.77 4.96
N ALA A 164 -3.05 7.90 4.62
CA ALA A 164 -3.20 8.53 3.31
C ALA A 164 -2.78 7.64 2.12
N SER A 165 -1.90 6.66 2.37
CA SER A 165 -1.47 5.66 1.38
C SER A 165 -2.42 4.47 1.23
N GLY A 166 -3.55 4.47 1.92
CA GLY A 166 -4.47 3.33 2.01
C GLY A 166 -4.07 2.32 3.10
N GLY A 167 -5.08 1.77 3.76
CA GLY A 167 -4.93 0.86 4.90
C GLY A 167 -5.22 1.52 6.25
N MET A 168 -5.04 0.74 7.30
CA MET A 168 -5.34 1.12 8.68
C MET A 168 -4.08 0.99 9.55
N GLN A 169 -3.91 1.89 10.52
CA GLN A 169 -2.80 1.83 11.47
C GLN A 169 -3.28 1.99 12.90
N PHE A 170 -2.53 1.41 13.84
CA PHE A 170 -2.63 1.74 15.25
C PHE A 170 -1.24 1.82 15.89
N GLY A 171 -1.13 2.65 16.93
CA GLY A 171 0.07 2.79 17.73
C GLY A 171 -0.25 2.60 19.20
N ILE A 172 0.48 1.71 19.86
CA ILE A 172 0.34 1.42 21.29
C ILE A 172 1.71 1.37 21.97
N SER A 173 1.73 1.68 23.26
CA SER A 173 2.87 1.41 24.13
C SER A 173 2.54 0.24 25.04
N LEU A 174 3.45 -0.73 25.09
CA LEU A 174 3.31 -1.96 25.85
C LEU A 174 4.42 -2.03 26.92
N PRO A 175 4.14 -2.70 28.05
CA PRO A 175 5.15 -2.97 29.06
C PRO A 175 6.38 -3.65 28.47
N SER A 176 7.56 -3.07 28.72
CA SER A 176 8.83 -3.62 28.25
C SER A 176 9.11 -4.94 28.95
N ALA A 177 9.04 -6.04 28.20
CA ALA A 177 9.33 -7.38 28.65
C ALA A 177 10.64 -7.89 28.03
N VAL A 178 11.36 -8.77 28.75
CA VAL A 178 12.58 -9.40 28.22
C VAL A 178 12.27 -10.24 26.98
N ALA A 179 11.17 -11.00 27.03
CA ALA A 179 10.62 -11.71 25.88
C ALA A 179 9.15 -11.37 25.72
N GLY A 180 8.68 -11.20 24.49
CA GLY A 180 7.26 -11.03 24.26
C GLY A 180 6.81 -11.20 22.83
N ARG A 181 5.52 -11.50 22.69
CA ARG A 181 4.87 -11.84 21.43
C ARG A 181 3.47 -11.28 21.39
N LEU A 182 3.04 -10.80 20.23
CA LEU A 182 1.67 -10.41 19.93
C LEU A 182 1.18 -11.25 18.76
N LYS A 183 0.13 -12.03 18.99
CA LYS A 183 -0.64 -12.69 17.92
C LYS A 183 -1.74 -11.75 17.48
N LEU A 184 -1.69 -11.32 16.22
CA LEU A 184 -2.66 -10.41 15.63
C LEU A 184 -3.56 -11.18 14.66
N THR A 185 -4.86 -10.96 14.77
CA THR A 185 -5.86 -11.45 13.81
C THR A 185 -6.70 -10.28 13.32
N ALA A 186 -6.89 -10.19 12.02
CA ALA A 186 -7.67 -9.15 11.37
C ALA A 186 -8.50 -9.75 10.22
N ALA A 187 -9.67 -9.18 9.96
CA ALA A 187 -10.53 -9.61 8.86
C ALA A 187 -9.97 -9.17 7.49
N GLY A 188 -10.16 -10.00 6.46
CA GLY A 188 -9.67 -9.76 5.10
C GLY A 188 -8.24 -10.25 4.84
N ASP A 189 -7.85 -10.27 3.57
CA ASP A 189 -6.48 -10.57 3.13
C ASP A 189 -5.59 -9.33 3.25
N LEU A 190 -4.92 -9.24 4.39
CA LEU A 190 -4.08 -8.11 4.77
C LEU A 190 -2.60 -8.49 4.82
N GLU A 191 -1.75 -7.56 4.40
CA GLU A 191 -0.33 -7.52 4.73
C GLU A 191 -0.14 -6.76 6.05
N VAL A 192 0.68 -7.32 6.94
CA VAL A 192 0.91 -6.78 8.29
C VAL A 192 2.34 -6.27 8.40
N ASN A 193 2.48 -4.95 8.54
CA ASN A 193 3.75 -4.28 8.76
C ASN A 193 3.80 -3.72 10.18
N ALA A 194 4.94 -3.84 10.86
CA ALA A 194 5.10 -3.27 12.20
C ALA A 194 6.51 -2.71 12.43
N THR A 195 6.63 -1.86 13.44
CA THR A 195 7.94 -1.35 13.91
C THR A 195 8.79 -2.40 14.63
N ALA A 196 8.25 -3.60 14.82
CA ALA A 196 8.92 -4.75 15.42
C ALA A 196 8.88 -5.93 14.43
N PRO A 197 9.80 -6.92 14.53
CA PRO A 197 9.83 -8.05 13.61
C PRO A 197 8.50 -8.79 13.56
N VAL A 198 7.97 -8.98 12.34
CA VAL A 198 6.71 -9.67 12.06
C VAL A 198 7.00 -10.95 11.29
N SER A 199 6.27 -12.03 11.59
CA SER A 199 6.24 -13.22 10.75
C SER A 199 5.59 -12.92 9.40
N GLU A 200 5.73 -13.82 8.44
CA GLU A 200 4.87 -13.77 7.25
C GLU A 200 3.40 -13.84 7.68
N SER A 201 2.56 -13.01 7.06
CA SER A 201 1.11 -12.99 7.29
C SER A 201 0.47 -14.20 6.62
N VAL A 202 -0.28 -14.98 7.39
CA VAL A 202 -0.97 -16.18 6.91
C VAL A 202 -2.45 -15.85 6.75
N TYR A 203 -2.97 -16.06 5.55
CA TYR A 203 -4.36 -15.79 5.23
C TYR A 203 -5.19 -17.08 5.21
N ASP A 204 -6.33 -17.07 5.92
CA ASP A 204 -7.32 -18.14 5.93
C ASP A 204 -8.54 -17.74 5.09
N GLU A 205 -8.71 -18.38 3.93
CA GLU A 205 -9.81 -18.10 3.01
C GLU A 205 -11.19 -18.46 3.56
N GLN A 206 -11.29 -19.50 4.41
CA GLN A 206 -12.57 -19.96 4.96
C GLN A 206 -13.08 -19.04 6.05
N ALA A 207 -12.16 -18.54 6.89
CA ALA A 207 -12.47 -17.61 7.97
C ALA A 207 -12.48 -16.14 7.52
N ASP A 208 -11.95 -15.83 6.32
CA ASP A 208 -11.72 -14.47 5.82
C ASP A 208 -10.87 -13.64 6.80
N GLN A 209 -9.75 -14.22 7.24
CA GLN A 209 -8.89 -13.62 8.27
C GLN A 209 -7.40 -13.77 7.96
N THR A 210 -6.66 -12.69 8.16
CA THR A 210 -5.19 -12.71 8.24
C THR A 210 -4.74 -12.89 9.69
N GLN A 211 -3.72 -13.73 9.86
CA GLN A 211 -3.00 -13.93 11.10
C GLN A 211 -1.52 -13.55 10.93
N ALA A 212 -0.98 -12.85 11.91
CA ALA A 212 0.45 -12.53 11.96
C ALA A 212 0.97 -12.57 13.40
N GLU A 213 2.23 -12.93 13.56
CA GLU A 213 2.91 -12.95 14.85
C GLU A 213 4.00 -11.87 14.90
N ILE A 214 3.92 -10.99 15.89
CA ILE A 214 4.86 -9.88 16.07
C ILE A 214 5.71 -10.16 17.31
N THR A 215 7.03 -10.10 17.15
CA THR A 215 7.98 -10.23 18.27
C THR A 215 8.20 -8.87 18.91
N ILE A 216 7.78 -8.70 20.16
CA ILE A 216 7.76 -7.40 20.86
C ILE A 216 8.72 -7.35 22.07
N GLY A 217 9.57 -8.38 22.25
CA GLY A 217 10.58 -8.38 23.32
C GLY A 217 11.50 -7.16 23.21
N GLY A 218 11.65 -6.40 24.30
CA GLY A 218 12.43 -5.16 24.33
C GLY A 218 11.78 -3.94 23.65
N CYS A 219 10.61 -4.08 23.01
CA CYS A 219 9.89 -2.97 22.40
C CYS A 219 8.88 -2.35 23.39
N ASP A 220 9.00 -1.05 23.64
CA ASP A 220 8.06 -0.29 24.49
C ASP A 220 7.00 0.47 23.67
N LYS A 221 7.23 0.63 22.37
CA LYS A 221 6.31 1.22 21.40
C LYS A 221 6.15 0.31 20.20
N LEU A 222 4.90 0.05 19.84
CA LEU A 222 4.53 -0.74 18.69
C LEU A 222 3.60 0.08 17.81
N THR A 223 3.99 0.29 16.56
CA THR A 223 3.08 0.74 15.51
C THR A 223 2.88 -0.40 14.54
N VAL A 224 1.62 -0.67 14.21
CA VAL A 224 1.23 -1.70 13.24
C VAL A 224 0.42 -1.03 12.15
N VAL A 225 0.72 -1.37 10.91
CA VAL A 225 0.04 -0.95 9.70
C VAL A 225 -0.50 -2.19 9.01
N LEU A 226 -1.80 -2.15 8.71
CA LEU A 226 -2.56 -3.18 8.02
C LEU A 226 -2.91 -2.64 6.64
N GLN A 227 -2.46 -3.33 5.59
CA GLN A 227 -2.70 -2.93 4.20
C GLN A 227 -3.37 -4.07 3.47
N GLY A 228 -4.30 -3.79 2.56
CA GLY A 228 -4.88 -4.83 1.72
C GLY A 228 -3.80 -5.49 0.87
N ASN A 229 -3.77 -6.82 0.85
CA ASN A 229 -2.82 -7.61 0.04
C ASN A 229 -3.28 -7.75 -1.43
N GLY A 230 -4.27 -6.95 -1.85
CA GLY A 230 -4.76 -6.87 -3.23
C GLY A 230 -5.34 -8.15 -3.83
N ARG A 231 -5.63 -9.17 -3.02
CA ARG A 231 -5.99 -10.53 -3.46
C ARG A 231 -7.50 -10.82 -3.51
N ARG A 232 -8.36 -10.00 -2.92
CA ARG A 232 -9.83 -10.18 -2.97
C ARG A 232 -10.49 -8.93 -3.54
N GLU A 233 -10.82 -8.96 -4.83
CA GLU A 233 -11.92 -8.27 -5.53
C GLU A 233 -12.20 -6.74 -5.34
N GLU A 234 -11.66 -6.03 -4.35
CA GLU A 234 -11.87 -4.60 -4.11
C GLU A 234 -10.83 -3.70 -4.80
N GLU A 235 -9.84 -4.29 -5.47
CA GLU A 235 -8.85 -3.60 -6.32
C GLU A 235 -9.24 -3.59 -7.81
N ARG A 236 -10.52 -3.72 -8.15
CA ARG A 236 -10.93 -3.46 -9.53
C ARG A 236 -10.63 -2.00 -9.86
N ALA A 237 -9.97 -1.77 -11.00
CA ALA A 237 -9.81 -0.42 -11.51
C ALA A 237 -11.19 0.16 -11.81
N ILE A 238 -11.56 1.25 -11.13
CA ILE A 238 -12.78 1.99 -11.48
C ILE A 238 -12.50 2.76 -12.77
N MET A 239 -13.24 2.44 -13.82
CA MET A 239 -13.09 3.03 -15.16
C MET A 239 -14.36 3.77 -15.55
N LEU A 240 -14.22 5.08 -15.78
CA LEU A 240 -15.28 5.93 -16.32
C LEU A 240 -14.96 6.25 -17.78
N GLY A 241 -15.83 5.83 -18.69
CA GLY A 241 -15.67 6.03 -20.13
C GLY A 241 -16.53 7.17 -20.67
N GLU A 242 -15.92 8.08 -21.42
CA GLU A 242 -16.62 9.06 -22.24
C GLU A 242 -16.21 8.90 -23.70
N SER A 243 -17.17 8.85 -24.62
CA SER A 243 -16.87 8.68 -26.04
C SER A 243 -17.51 9.73 -26.93
N VAL A 244 -16.83 10.06 -28.01
CA VAL A 244 -17.39 10.77 -29.16
C VAL A 244 -17.02 9.95 -30.39
N THR A 245 -18.04 9.36 -31.01
CA THR A 245 -17.89 8.50 -32.19
C THR A 245 -18.56 9.16 -33.37
N THR A 246 -17.79 9.39 -34.43
CA THR A 246 -18.31 9.86 -35.72
C THR A 246 -18.34 8.69 -36.69
N VAL A 247 -19.49 8.46 -37.31
CA VAL A 247 -19.67 7.49 -38.39
C VAL A 247 -20.06 8.24 -39.65
N HIS A 248 -19.26 8.08 -40.69
CA HIS A 248 -19.53 8.60 -42.02
C HIS A 248 -20.05 7.48 -42.91
N LEU A 249 -21.26 7.66 -43.42
CA LEU A 249 -21.94 6.70 -44.28
C LEU A 249 -21.82 7.12 -45.75
N SER A 250 -21.14 6.29 -46.53
CA SER A 250 -21.07 6.42 -47.99
C SER A 250 -21.99 5.40 -48.67
N ARG A 251 -22.00 5.40 -50.02
CA ARG A 251 -22.77 4.41 -50.78
C ARG A 251 -22.29 2.97 -50.58
N THR A 252 -20.99 2.77 -50.35
CA THR A 252 -20.36 1.43 -50.38
C THR A 252 -19.74 1.02 -49.06
N HIS A 253 -19.29 1.99 -48.25
CA HIS A 253 -18.54 1.73 -47.03
C HIS A 253 -18.94 2.68 -45.91
N GLU A 254 -18.59 2.29 -44.70
CA GLU A 254 -18.78 3.04 -43.48
C GLU A 254 -17.41 3.33 -42.89
N LEU A 255 -17.16 4.58 -42.53
CA LEU A 255 -15.94 5.00 -41.85
C LEU A 255 -16.29 5.43 -40.44
N MET A 256 -15.57 4.89 -39.47
CA MET A 256 -15.77 5.23 -38.06
C MET A 256 -14.48 5.82 -37.49
N SER A 257 -14.63 6.93 -36.78
CA SER A 257 -13.58 7.55 -35.97
C SER A 257 -14.14 7.85 -34.59
N GLY A 258 -13.60 7.18 -33.57
CA GLY A 258 -14.00 7.37 -32.17
C GLY A 258 -12.85 7.90 -31.32
N VAL A 259 -13.17 8.86 -30.45
CA VAL A 259 -12.29 9.33 -29.38
C VAL A 259 -12.91 8.92 -28.05
N TYR A 260 -12.16 8.14 -27.27
CA TYR A 260 -12.56 7.62 -25.97
C TYR A 260 -11.66 8.24 -24.90
N THR A 261 -12.27 8.91 -23.93
CA THR A 261 -11.60 9.40 -22.74
C THR A 261 -11.92 8.44 -21.61
N VAL A 262 -10.90 7.76 -21.10
CA VAL A 262 -11.04 6.80 -20.00
C VAL A 262 -10.40 7.40 -18.75
N GLN A 263 -11.19 7.58 -17.69
CA GLN A 263 -10.70 8.02 -16.39
C GLN A 263 -10.56 6.82 -15.46
N VAL A 264 -9.34 6.61 -14.96
CA VAL A 264 -8.96 5.49 -14.09
C VAL A 264 -8.64 6.03 -12.70
N LEU A 265 -9.48 5.73 -11.70
CA LEU A 265 -9.44 6.43 -10.40
C LEU A 265 -8.67 5.70 -9.28
N ARG A 266 -8.62 4.37 -9.28
CA ARG A 266 -8.06 3.55 -8.18
C ARG A 266 -6.78 2.81 -8.59
N ARG A 267 -6.93 1.62 -9.17
CA ARG A 267 -5.83 0.79 -9.64
C ARG A 267 -5.47 1.13 -11.08
N GLY A 268 -4.19 1.28 -11.36
CA GLY A 268 -3.74 1.51 -12.73
C GLY A 268 -4.02 0.31 -13.63
N VAL A 269 -4.51 0.57 -14.84
CA VAL A 269 -4.78 -0.48 -15.84
C VAL A 269 -3.61 -0.62 -16.80
N ARG A 270 -3.26 -1.85 -17.14
CA ARG A 270 -2.24 -2.15 -18.16
C ARG A 270 -2.83 -2.48 -19.52
N GLN A 271 -4.13 -2.75 -19.55
CA GLN A 271 -4.86 -3.17 -20.73
C GLN A 271 -6.22 -2.50 -20.75
N LEU A 272 -6.62 -1.99 -21.91
CA LEU A 272 -7.99 -1.57 -22.16
C LEU A 272 -8.59 -2.53 -23.19
N GLN A 273 -9.82 -2.98 -22.95
CA GLN A 273 -10.54 -3.86 -23.85
C GLN A 273 -11.78 -3.14 -24.36
N PHE A 274 -11.97 -3.13 -25.68
CA PHE A 274 -13.14 -2.57 -26.33
C PHE A 274 -13.87 -3.67 -27.10
N GLU A 275 -15.17 -3.79 -26.87
CA GLU A 275 -16.03 -4.70 -27.62
C GLU A 275 -16.61 -3.97 -28.82
N LEU A 276 -16.48 -4.58 -30.01
CA LEU A 276 -16.98 -4.02 -31.27
C LEU A 276 -17.59 -5.12 -32.14
N PRO A 277 -18.53 -4.81 -33.03
CA PRO A 277 -19.08 -5.77 -33.97
C PRO A 277 -18.03 -6.38 -34.91
N PHE A 278 -18.22 -7.64 -35.28
CA PHE A 278 -17.24 -8.39 -36.07
C PHE A 278 -17.00 -7.79 -37.47
N TYR A 279 -18.01 -7.13 -38.05
CA TYR A 279 -17.95 -6.55 -39.40
C TYR A 279 -17.00 -5.34 -39.55
N TRP A 280 -16.51 -4.76 -38.45
CA TRP A 280 -15.58 -3.62 -38.49
C TRP A 280 -14.12 -4.03 -38.68
N THR A 281 -13.48 -3.61 -39.74
CA THR A 281 -12.02 -3.75 -39.87
C THR A 281 -11.33 -2.57 -39.19
N ILE A 282 -10.63 -2.82 -38.08
CA ILE A 282 -9.89 -1.79 -37.34
C ILE A 282 -8.64 -1.41 -38.14
N SER A 283 -8.52 -0.15 -38.52
CA SER A 283 -7.44 0.35 -39.36
C SER A 283 -6.34 1.03 -38.56
N ALA A 284 -6.70 1.69 -37.44
CA ALA A 284 -5.73 2.35 -36.58
C ALA A 284 -6.26 2.49 -35.15
N VAL A 285 -5.34 2.35 -34.19
CA VAL A 285 -5.56 2.66 -32.78
C VAL A 285 -4.41 3.53 -32.31
N SER A 286 -4.69 4.59 -31.57
CA SER A 286 -3.67 5.48 -31.01
C SER A 286 -4.03 5.83 -29.57
N CYS A 287 -3.06 5.74 -28.67
CA CYS A 287 -3.23 6.02 -27.25
C CYS A 287 -1.86 6.41 -26.67
N PRO A 288 -1.78 7.39 -25.75
CA PRO A 288 -0.59 7.64 -24.97
C PRO A 288 -0.10 6.36 -24.29
N SER A 289 1.21 6.14 -24.29
CA SER A 289 1.84 4.97 -23.65
C SER A 289 1.42 3.59 -24.18
N MET A 290 0.75 3.52 -25.34
CA MET A 290 0.44 2.26 -26.02
C MET A 290 1.72 1.55 -26.48
N VAL A 291 1.79 0.25 -26.18
CA VAL A 291 2.86 -0.63 -26.66
C VAL A 291 2.44 -1.29 -27.96
N ARG A 292 1.23 -1.88 -27.96
CA ARG A 292 0.62 -2.54 -29.11
C ARG A 292 -0.89 -2.61 -28.90
N TRP A 293 -1.59 -2.98 -29.96
CA TRP A 293 -2.98 -3.41 -29.88
C TRP A 293 -3.15 -4.71 -30.66
N SER A 294 -4.13 -5.50 -30.26
CA SER A 294 -4.49 -6.76 -30.91
C SER A 294 -6.00 -6.91 -30.96
N VAL A 295 -6.49 -7.69 -31.92
CA VAL A 295 -7.91 -8.01 -32.04
C VAL A 295 -8.05 -9.49 -31.82
N ASP A 296 -8.81 -9.86 -30.81
CA ASP A 296 -9.23 -11.23 -30.61
C ASP A 296 -10.54 -11.47 -31.34
N THR A 297 -10.53 -12.49 -32.21
CA THR A 297 -11.64 -12.88 -33.08
C THR A 297 -12.39 -14.11 -32.56
N GLU A 298 -12.22 -14.49 -31.30
CA GLU A 298 -13.16 -15.43 -30.66
C GLU A 298 -14.60 -14.91 -30.76
N GLU A 299 -15.39 -15.52 -31.64
CA GLU A 299 -16.74 -15.09 -31.96
C GLU A 299 -17.68 -15.38 -30.78
N THR A 300 -17.82 -14.38 -29.91
CA THR A 300 -18.83 -14.41 -28.85
C THR A 300 -19.96 -13.47 -29.27
N ARG A 301 -21.08 -14.05 -29.73
CA ARG A 301 -22.31 -13.31 -30.11
C ARG A 301 -22.10 -12.23 -31.20
N GLY A 302 -21.24 -12.47 -32.18
CA GLY A 302 -20.99 -11.54 -33.30
C GLY A 302 -20.17 -10.29 -32.93
N LEU A 303 -19.56 -10.28 -31.75
CA LEU A 303 -18.63 -9.26 -31.29
C LEU A 303 -17.20 -9.80 -31.33
N LYS A 304 -16.24 -8.87 -31.36
CA LYS A 304 -14.81 -9.12 -31.19
C LYS A 304 -14.23 -8.14 -30.18
N THR A 305 -13.06 -8.48 -29.64
CA THR A 305 -12.42 -7.69 -28.60
C THR A 305 -11.15 -7.03 -29.12
N LEU A 306 -11.12 -5.70 -29.16
CA LEU A 306 -9.89 -4.93 -29.32
C LEU A 306 -9.21 -4.80 -27.97
N THR A 307 -7.97 -5.28 -27.88
CA THR A 307 -7.10 -5.13 -26.72
C THR A 307 -6.04 -4.05 -27.01
N VAL A 308 -5.89 -3.09 -26.11
CA VAL A 308 -4.84 -2.06 -26.14
C VAL A 308 -3.91 -2.25 -24.94
N ASP A 309 -2.66 -2.63 -25.20
CA ASP A 309 -1.64 -2.87 -24.17
C ASP A 309 -0.86 -1.58 -23.87
N LEU A 310 -0.70 -1.25 -22.59
CA LEU A 310 -0.06 -0.03 -22.08
C LEU A 310 1.28 -0.34 -21.40
N ARG A 311 2.26 0.57 -21.51
CA ARG A 311 3.63 0.35 -21.03
C ARG A 311 3.72 0.23 -19.49
N PRO A 312 3.53 1.29 -18.68
CA PRO A 312 3.20 1.12 -17.27
C PRO A 312 1.67 1.06 -17.11
N ALA A 313 1.24 0.57 -15.95
CA ALA A 313 -0.15 0.71 -15.52
C ALA A 313 -0.52 2.20 -15.47
N GLN A 314 -1.64 2.59 -16.10
CA GLN A 314 -2.07 3.98 -16.22
C GLN A 314 -3.17 4.28 -15.20
N THR A 315 -3.03 5.40 -14.48
CA THR A 315 -4.07 6.05 -13.67
C THR A 315 -4.34 7.45 -14.22
N GLY A 316 -5.49 8.04 -13.85
CA GLY A 316 -5.91 9.34 -14.37
C GLY A 316 -6.60 9.24 -15.72
N THR A 317 -6.53 10.31 -16.52
CA THR A 317 -7.26 10.45 -17.78
C THR A 317 -6.42 10.00 -18.97
N LEU A 318 -6.98 9.10 -19.80
CA LEU A 318 -6.33 8.55 -20.97
C LEU A 318 -7.22 8.70 -22.21
N GLY A 319 -6.66 9.26 -23.29
CA GLY A 319 -7.33 9.38 -24.58
C GLY A 319 -6.98 8.22 -25.51
N VAL A 320 -7.98 7.50 -26.01
CA VAL A 320 -7.83 6.42 -27.00
C VAL A 320 -8.58 6.81 -28.27
N HIS A 321 -7.89 6.78 -29.39
CA HIS A 321 -8.43 7.07 -30.70
C HIS A 321 -8.52 5.76 -31.50
N ILE A 322 -9.72 5.44 -32.01
CA ILE A 322 -9.98 4.21 -32.76
C ILE A 322 -10.55 4.59 -34.13
N LYS A 323 -9.97 4.04 -35.19
CA LYS A 323 -10.47 4.15 -36.56
C LYS A 323 -10.78 2.77 -37.11
N ALA A 324 -11.94 2.63 -37.74
CA ALA A 324 -12.36 1.39 -38.37
C ALA A 324 -13.18 1.64 -39.64
N THR A 325 -13.22 0.62 -40.50
CA THR A 325 -13.95 0.64 -41.77
C THR A 325 -14.80 -0.61 -41.92
N ALA A 326 -16.01 -0.48 -42.46
CA ALA A 326 -16.88 -1.61 -42.77
C ALA A 326 -17.50 -1.44 -44.16
N GLU A 327 -17.91 -2.55 -44.78
CA GLU A 327 -18.76 -2.49 -45.97
C GLU A 327 -20.20 -2.21 -45.56
N ARG A 328 -20.88 -1.31 -46.28
CA ARG A 328 -22.26 -0.98 -45.97
C ARG A 328 -23.19 -2.04 -46.54
N GLN A 329 -24.06 -2.58 -45.69
CA GLN A 329 -25.03 -3.59 -46.09
C GLN A 329 -26.44 -3.01 -46.18
N GLY A 330 -26.92 -2.83 -47.41
CA GLY A 330 -28.30 -2.45 -47.68
C GLY A 330 -28.66 -1.02 -47.25
N ARG A 331 -29.97 -0.82 -47.03
CA ARG A 331 -30.56 0.50 -46.77
C ARG A 331 -30.72 0.80 -45.28
N GLN A 332 -30.75 -0.23 -44.44
CA GLN A 332 -30.90 -0.06 -43.00
C GLN A 332 -29.51 -0.12 -42.37
N TRP A 333 -29.13 0.97 -41.71
CA TRP A 333 -27.91 1.07 -40.96
C TRP A 333 -28.20 0.89 -39.47
N HIS A 334 -27.36 0.12 -38.79
CA HIS A 334 -27.44 -0.08 -37.34
C HIS A 334 -26.21 0.53 -36.67
N SER A 335 -26.44 1.27 -35.59
CA SER A 335 -25.37 1.91 -34.84
C SER A 335 -24.36 0.92 -34.33
N SER A 336 -23.09 1.21 -34.59
CA SER A 336 -21.99 0.41 -34.13
C SER A 336 -21.69 0.75 -32.67
N ARG A 337 -21.94 -0.20 -31.78
CA ARG A 337 -21.61 -0.07 -30.37
C ARG A 337 -20.14 -0.39 -30.18
N ILE A 338 -19.38 0.56 -29.67
CA ILE A 338 -18.06 0.27 -29.11
C ILE A 338 -18.18 0.51 -27.62
N ASN A 339 -18.07 -0.56 -26.87
CA ASN A 339 -18.18 -0.51 -25.42
C ASN A 339 -16.79 -0.72 -24.81
N LEU A 340 -16.44 0.13 -23.84
CA LEU A 340 -15.28 -0.13 -23.01
C LEU A 340 -15.66 -1.26 -22.05
N LYS A 341 -15.01 -2.41 -22.20
CA LYS A 341 -15.24 -3.55 -21.32
C LYS A 341 -14.73 -3.21 -19.93
N ASP A 342 -15.45 -3.74 -18.95
CA ASP A 342 -15.18 -3.56 -17.53
C ASP A 342 -15.32 -2.12 -17.00
N ALA A 343 -15.87 -1.20 -17.79
CA ALA A 343 -16.22 0.14 -17.33
C ALA A 343 -17.35 0.08 -16.30
N ASP A 344 -17.17 0.74 -15.16
CA ASP A 344 -18.21 0.90 -14.15
C ASP A 344 -19.32 1.84 -14.65
N TYR A 345 -18.94 2.75 -15.54
CA TYR A 345 -19.84 3.71 -16.13
C TYR A 345 -19.31 4.19 -17.49
N GLN A 346 -20.20 4.30 -18.48
CA GLN A 346 -19.87 4.90 -19.77
C GLN A 346 -21.02 5.73 -20.35
N ARG A 347 -20.66 6.80 -21.04
CA ARG A 347 -21.57 7.64 -21.83
C ARG A 347 -20.90 8.17 -23.07
N GLY A 348 -21.67 8.67 -24.03
CA GLY A 348 -21.06 9.27 -25.20
C GLY A 348 -22.03 9.87 -26.20
N TYR A 349 -21.43 10.40 -27.25
CA TYR A 349 -22.09 10.97 -28.40
C TYR A 349 -21.77 10.15 -29.65
N LEU A 350 -22.81 9.86 -30.42
CA LEU A 350 -22.72 9.32 -31.77
C LEU A 350 -23.11 10.43 -32.76
N ILE A 351 -22.22 10.72 -33.68
CA ILE A 351 -22.46 11.61 -34.82
C ILE A 351 -22.55 10.72 -36.06
N VAL A 352 -23.63 10.85 -36.81
CA VAL A 352 -23.80 10.16 -38.09
C VAL A 352 -23.89 11.17 -39.21
N ASP A 353 -22.91 11.15 -40.09
CA ASP A 353 -22.82 11.94 -41.30
C ASP A 353 -23.07 11.05 -42.54
N THR A 354 -23.60 11.64 -43.60
CA THR A 354 -23.85 10.94 -44.87
C THR A 354 -23.20 11.70 -46.02
N ASP A 355 -22.69 10.98 -47.01
CA ASP A 355 -22.26 11.58 -48.29
C ASP A 355 -23.41 12.26 -49.04
N GLU A 356 -23.09 13.19 -49.94
CA GLU A 356 -24.06 13.93 -50.79
C GLU A 356 -25.01 13.03 -51.60
N GLY A 357 -24.66 11.76 -51.81
CA GLY A 357 -25.47 10.77 -52.51
C GLY A 357 -26.50 10.03 -51.66
N LEU A 358 -26.56 10.29 -50.35
CA LEU A 358 -27.41 9.59 -49.40
C LEU A 358 -28.20 10.57 -48.55
N HIS A 359 -29.46 10.23 -48.30
CA HIS A 359 -30.27 10.94 -47.31
C HIS A 359 -30.88 9.96 -46.31
N LEU A 360 -31.10 10.45 -45.10
CA LEU A 360 -31.71 9.71 -44.01
C LEU A 360 -33.24 9.86 -44.05
N ARG A 361 -33.95 8.77 -44.29
CA ARG A 361 -35.41 8.71 -44.44
C ARG A 361 -36.15 8.43 -43.12
N GLY A 362 -35.57 7.60 -42.27
CA GLY A 362 -36.19 7.14 -41.02
C GLY A 362 -35.16 6.93 -39.92
N GLU A 363 -35.60 7.02 -38.67
CA GLU A 363 -34.78 6.72 -37.50
C GLU A 363 -35.57 5.93 -36.47
N ARG A 364 -34.92 4.96 -35.82
CA ARG A 364 -35.42 4.22 -34.66
C ARG A 364 -34.38 4.27 -33.56
N MET A 365 -34.80 4.59 -32.34
CA MET A 365 -33.91 4.82 -31.20
C MET A 365 -34.33 3.97 -30.00
N LEU A 366 -33.36 3.43 -29.29
CA LEU A 366 -33.52 2.77 -27.99
C LEU A 366 -32.45 3.33 -27.05
N ASP A 367 -32.86 3.79 -25.87
CA ASP A 367 -32.00 4.35 -24.81
C ASP A 367 -30.97 5.39 -25.32
N THR A 368 -31.38 6.13 -26.36
CA THR A 368 -30.65 7.23 -26.98
C THR A 368 -31.55 8.46 -27.07
N ARG A 369 -30.92 9.64 -26.99
CA ARG A 369 -31.60 10.92 -27.14
C ARG A 369 -30.99 11.67 -28.31
N ARG A 370 -31.84 12.18 -29.21
CA ARG A 370 -31.38 13.10 -30.25
C ARG A 370 -31.06 14.46 -29.64
N GLU A 371 -29.91 15.01 -30.00
CA GLU A 371 -29.51 16.35 -29.58
C GLU A 371 -29.32 17.26 -30.79
N ASP A 372 -29.48 18.57 -30.56
CA ASP A 372 -29.13 19.56 -31.54
C ASP A 372 -27.61 19.78 -31.50
N ALA A 373 -26.96 19.87 -32.66
CA ALA A 373 -25.53 20.12 -32.76
C ALA A 373 -25.13 21.44 -32.07
N ALA A 374 -26.06 22.40 -31.97
CA ALA A 374 -25.88 23.66 -31.25
C ALA A 374 -25.89 23.51 -29.71
N ALA A 375 -26.43 22.42 -29.17
CA ALA A 375 -26.54 22.17 -27.73
C ALA A 375 -25.37 21.34 -27.16
N ALA A 376 -24.54 20.77 -28.03
CA ALA A 376 -23.40 19.96 -27.63
C ALA A 376 -22.25 20.85 -27.11
N ALA A 377 -21.69 20.50 -25.95
CA ALA A 377 -20.62 21.27 -25.31
C ALA A 377 -19.38 21.42 -26.22
N THR A 378 -18.67 22.54 -26.02
CA THR A 378 -17.46 22.99 -26.73
C THR A 378 -16.45 21.87 -27.02
N GLY A 379 -16.18 21.60 -28.30
CA GLY A 379 -15.17 20.64 -28.77
C GLY A 379 -15.63 19.75 -29.93
N ILE A 380 -16.94 19.62 -30.14
CA ILE A 380 -17.53 18.93 -31.29
C ILE A 380 -17.66 19.95 -32.42
N ALA A 381 -16.72 19.98 -33.36
CA ALA A 381 -16.84 20.82 -34.54
C ALA A 381 -17.84 20.16 -35.53
N PRO A 382 -19.02 20.74 -35.78
CA PRO A 382 -19.95 20.21 -36.76
C PRO A 382 -19.47 20.68 -38.14
N GLY A 383 -18.68 19.85 -38.80
CA GLY A 383 -18.28 20.08 -40.19
C GLY A 383 -19.37 19.70 -41.20
N GLY A 384 -20.49 19.10 -40.77
CA GLY A 384 -21.48 18.51 -41.66
C GLY A 384 -22.92 18.52 -41.12
N ILE A 385 -23.86 18.10 -41.98
CA ILE A 385 -25.30 17.92 -41.74
C ILE A 385 -25.53 16.63 -40.92
N GLY A 386 -24.72 16.42 -39.89
CA GLY A 386 -24.71 15.21 -39.09
C GLY A 386 -25.87 15.16 -38.10
N ARG A 387 -26.39 13.96 -37.84
CA ARG A 387 -27.31 13.74 -36.72
C ARG A 387 -26.52 13.36 -35.47
N LEU A 388 -26.79 14.07 -34.38
CA LEU A 388 -26.17 13.86 -33.08
C LEU A 388 -27.09 13.07 -32.15
N TYR A 389 -26.56 12.01 -31.55
CA TYR A 389 -27.25 11.17 -30.59
C TYR A 389 -26.42 11.05 -29.31
N PHE A 390 -27.05 11.32 -28.18
CA PHE A 390 -26.50 11.07 -26.85
C PHE A 390 -26.92 9.67 -26.39
N HIS A 391 -26.01 8.92 -25.75
CA HIS A 391 -26.32 7.63 -25.13
C HIS A 391 -25.72 7.47 -23.72
N TRP A 392 -26.43 6.70 -22.88
CA TRP A 392 -25.98 6.29 -21.54
C TRP A 392 -25.82 4.76 -21.50
N GLY A 393 -24.77 4.27 -20.84
CA GLY A 393 -24.56 2.84 -20.62
C GLY A 393 -24.24 2.06 -21.90
N GLU A 394 -24.38 0.73 -21.83
CA GLU A 394 -23.98 -0.22 -22.88
C GLU A 394 -25.13 -0.65 -23.82
N LYS A 395 -26.38 -0.41 -23.40
CA LYS A 395 -27.58 -0.96 -24.03
C LYS A 395 -28.36 0.12 -24.78
N TRP A 396 -27.79 0.64 -25.86
CA TRP A 396 -28.42 1.70 -26.67
C TRP A 396 -28.36 1.37 -28.15
N SER A 397 -29.30 1.82 -28.98
CA SER A 397 -29.17 1.65 -30.43
C SER A 397 -29.82 2.80 -31.20
N VAL A 398 -29.20 3.12 -32.32
CA VAL A 398 -29.76 3.98 -33.36
C VAL A 398 -29.82 3.16 -34.64
N GLU A 399 -30.98 3.11 -35.27
CA GLU A 399 -31.14 2.53 -36.59
C GLU A 399 -31.59 3.62 -37.55
N LEU A 400 -30.96 3.67 -38.72
CA LEU A 400 -31.24 4.68 -39.72
C LEU A 400 -31.63 4.01 -41.04
N GLU A 401 -32.75 4.46 -41.60
CA GLU A 401 -33.10 4.11 -42.97
C GLU A 401 -32.48 5.12 -43.92
N THR A 402 -31.61 4.65 -44.80
CA THR A 402 -30.93 5.44 -45.82
C THR A 402 -31.59 5.26 -47.18
N ALA A 403 -31.61 6.31 -47.98
CA ALA A 403 -32.08 6.27 -49.34
C ALA A 403 -31.10 7.00 -50.26
N GLU A 404 -30.83 6.38 -51.42
CA GLU A 404 -29.96 7.00 -52.41
C GLU A 404 -30.68 8.17 -53.08
N LEU A 405 -29.95 9.27 -53.21
CA LEU A 405 -30.42 10.43 -53.94
C LEU A 405 -30.16 10.20 -55.43
N ILE A 406 -31.22 9.98 -56.20
CA ILE A 406 -31.15 10.01 -57.66
C ILE A 406 -31.18 11.47 -58.06
N LEU A 407 -30.01 12.07 -58.26
CA LEU A 407 -29.90 13.41 -58.86
C LEU A 407 -30.37 13.31 -60.31
N GLN A 408 -31.68 13.46 -60.54
CA GLN A 408 -32.19 13.69 -61.89
C GLN A 408 -31.68 15.05 -62.34
N ARG A 409 -30.63 15.07 -63.18
CA ARG A 409 -30.32 16.25 -64.00
C ARG A 409 -31.51 16.48 -64.92
N SER A 410 -32.43 17.38 -64.54
CA SER A 410 -33.40 17.89 -65.50
C SER A 410 -32.67 18.79 -66.49
N ILE A 411 -32.16 18.19 -67.57
CA ILE A 411 -31.89 18.95 -68.79
C ILE A 411 -33.25 19.12 -69.47
N GLN A 412 -34.04 20.09 -68.99
CA GLN A 412 -35.16 20.63 -69.77
C GLN A 412 -34.69 21.94 -70.38
N GLY A 413 -34.45 21.89 -71.68
CA GLY A 413 -33.97 23.02 -72.47
C GLY A 413 -35.01 24.12 -72.66
N ARG A 414 -34.48 25.30 -72.94
CA ARG A 414 -35.06 26.38 -73.74
C ARG A 414 -33.88 27.14 -74.32
N GLN A 415 -33.85 27.61 -75.55
CA GLN A 415 -34.65 27.42 -76.77
C GLN A 415 -33.85 28.22 -77.82
N ASN A 416 -33.98 27.84 -79.08
CA ASN A 416 -33.47 28.56 -80.25
C ASN A 416 -33.48 30.09 -80.12
N LEU A 417 -32.41 30.73 -80.59
CA LEU A 417 -32.45 31.86 -81.51
C LEU A 417 -31.25 31.78 -82.45
#